data_AF-A0A1G5RFH6-F1
#
_entry.id   AF-A0A1G5RFH6-F1
#
_cell.length_a   1.000
_cell.length_b   1.000
_cell.length_c   1.000
_cell.angle_alpha   90.00
_cell.angle_beta   90.00
_cell.angle_gamma   90.00
#
_symmetry.space_group_name_H-M   'P 1'
#
loop_
_entity.id
_entity.type
_entity.pdbx_description
1 polymer ?
#
loop_
_entity_poly.entity_id
_entity_poly.type
_entity_poly.pdbx_seq_one_letter_code
_entity_poly.pdbx_strand_id
1 'polypeptide(L)'
;MPCFSGMSQEDTDAFRQGGVDAYGNSPERMKSDGTTPCRCCLKLIEAGSVRLVLAYLPFGELQRDAETGPIFLCGNDCEAVVSS
;
A
#
# COMPACT_ATOMS: atom_id res chain seq x y z
N MET A 1 -5.91 -23.83 2.15
CA MET A 1 -4.78 -22.97 1.73
C MET A 1 -5.14 -21.55 2.18
N PRO A 2 -4.24 -20.81 2.85
CA PRO A 2 -4.58 -19.46 3.28
C PRO A 2 -4.88 -18.57 2.08
N CYS A 3 -5.92 -17.75 2.24
CA CYS A 3 -6.47 -16.82 1.26
C CYS A 3 -6.01 -15.42 1.69
N PHE A 4 -5.23 -14.75 0.85
CA PHE A 4 -4.63 -13.44 1.15
C PHE A 4 -5.11 -12.41 0.15
N SER A 5 -5.76 -11.37 0.67
CA SER A 5 -6.15 -10.21 -0.13
C SER A 5 -5.18 -9.05 0.07
N GLY A 6 -4.96 -8.32 -1.01
CA GLY A 6 -4.28 -7.04 -1.00
C GLY A 6 -5.16 -5.91 -0.47
N MET A 7 -4.57 -4.72 -0.39
CA MET A 7 -5.33 -3.47 -0.23
C MET A 7 -6.31 -3.28 -1.39
N SER A 8 -7.45 -2.66 -1.11
CA SER A 8 -8.47 -2.41 -2.12
C SER A 8 -7.90 -1.55 -3.27
N GLN A 9 -8.43 -1.75 -4.48
CA GLN A 9 -8.03 -0.94 -5.63
C GLN A 9 -8.33 0.54 -5.40
N GLU A 10 -9.51 0.83 -4.83
CA GLU A 10 -9.98 2.18 -4.53
C GLU A 10 -9.02 2.93 -3.59
N ASP A 11 -8.65 2.33 -2.46
CA ASP A 11 -7.71 2.96 -1.51
C ASP A 11 -6.34 3.17 -2.15
N THR A 12 -5.87 2.18 -2.90
CA THR A 12 -4.58 2.25 -3.60
C THR A 12 -4.55 3.43 -4.57
N ASP A 13 -5.62 3.61 -5.35
CA ASP A 13 -5.72 4.67 -6.34
C ASP A 13 -5.87 6.05 -5.68
N ALA A 14 -6.58 6.14 -4.56
CA ALA A 14 -6.65 7.36 -3.76
C ALA A 14 -5.26 7.81 -3.30
N PHE A 15 -4.42 6.90 -2.79
CA PHE A 15 -3.03 7.23 -2.41
C PHE A 15 -2.17 7.62 -3.62
N ARG A 16 -2.31 6.95 -4.76
CA ARG A 16 -1.59 7.31 -6.00
C ARG A 16 -1.94 8.72 -6.48
N GLN A 17 -3.18 9.15 -6.27
CA GLN A 17 -3.67 10.48 -6.62
C GLN A 17 -3.30 11.57 -5.59
N GLY A 18 -2.58 11.21 -4.52
CA GLY A 18 -2.12 12.16 -3.50
C GLY A 18 -3.04 12.27 -2.28
N GLY A 19 -3.97 11.32 -2.09
CA GLY A 19 -4.72 11.16 -0.84
C GLY A 19 -3.80 11.04 0.37
N VAL A 20 -4.28 11.41 1.55
CA VAL A 20 -3.46 11.52 2.76
C VAL A 20 -3.46 10.24 3.57
N ASP A 21 -2.33 9.98 4.24
CA ASP A 21 -2.11 8.84 5.11
C ASP A 21 -2.76 9.01 6.50
N ALA A 22 -2.56 8.04 7.40
CA ALA A 22 -3.15 8.05 8.75
C ALA A 22 -2.76 9.28 9.61
N TYR A 23 -1.70 9.99 9.24
CA TYR A 23 -1.22 11.20 9.91
C TYR A 23 -1.48 12.48 9.11
N GLY A 24 -2.24 12.41 8.02
CA GLY A 24 -2.56 13.57 7.18
C GLY A 24 -1.46 13.95 6.18
N ASN A 25 -0.45 13.10 5.97
CA ASN A 25 0.65 13.37 5.04
C ASN A 25 0.38 12.76 3.67
N SER A 26 0.80 13.44 2.61
CA SER A 26 0.80 12.82 1.27
C SER A 26 1.85 11.70 1.20
N PRO A 27 1.57 10.58 0.50
CA PRO A 27 2.52 9.49 0.32
C PRO A 27 3.85 9.96 -0.27
N GLU A 28 4.95 9.52 0.34
CA GLU A 28 6.28 9.81 -0.16
C GLU A 28 6.55 8.97 -1.41
N ARG A 29 7.08 9.60 -2.46
CA ARG A 29 7.47 8.94 -3.71
C ARG A 29 8.96 8.67 -3.71
N MET A 30 9.33 7.39 -3.76
CA MET A 30 10.73 6.95 -3.80
C MET A 30 10.97 6.03 -4.98
N LYS A 31 12.24 5.87 -5.38
CA LYS A 31 12.64 4.85 -6.35
C LYS A 31 12.75 3.49 -5.64
N SER A 32 12.15 2.45 -6.20
CA SER A 32 12.25 1.09 -5.69
C SER A 32 13.62 0.48 -5.98
N ASP A 33 14.12 -0.32 -5.05
CA ASP A 33 15.31 -1.14 -5.18
C ASP A 33 15.01 -2.56 -5.71
N GLY A 34 13.73 -2.90 -5.92
CA GLY A 34 13.29 -4.22 -6.36
C GLY A 34 13.00 -5.21 -5.23
N THR A 35 13.16 -4.82 -3.97
CA THR A 35 13.03 -5.73 -2.81
C THR A 35 11.78 -5.49 -1.97
N THR A 36 11.08 -4.38 -2.23
CA THR A 36 9.93 -3.94 -1.44
C THR A 36 8.62 -4.55 -1.96
N PRO A 37 7.81 -5.24 -1.12
CA PRO A 37 6.51 -5.78 -1.53
C PRO A 37 5.42 -4.69 -1.58
N CYS A 38 4.58 -4.74 -2.60
CA CYS A 38 3.40 -3.88 -2.72
C CYS A 38 2.21 -4.46 -1.95
N ARG A 39 1.57 -3.65 -1.10
CA ARG A 39 0.41 -4.08 -0.31
C ARG A 39 -0.86 -4.33 -1.15
N CYS A 40 -0.96 -3.74 -2.34
CA CYS A 40 -2.09 -3.90 -3.26
C CYS A 40 -1.99 -5.22 -4.06
N CYS A 41 -0.94 -5.38 -4.88
CA CYS A 41 -0.83 -6.55 -5.76
C CYS A 41 -0.06 -7.74 -5.15
N LEU A 42 0.46 -7.61 -3.93
CA LEU A 42 1.26 -8.62 -3.22
C LEU A 42 2.52 -9.11 -3.98
N LYS A 43 3.00 -8.34 -4.96
CA LYS A 43 4.24 -8.58 -5.71
C LYS A 43 5.33 -7.59 -5.27
N LEU A 44 6.58 -7.90 -5.60
CA LEU A 44 7.68 -6.95 -5.45
C LEU A 44 7.53 -5.79 -6.43
N ILE A 45 7.81 -4.57 -5.96
CA ILE A 45 7.82 -3.37 -6.79
C ILE A 45 9.10 -3.35 -7.61
N GLU A 46 8.98 -3.31 -8.93
CA GLU A 46 10.11 -3.39 -9.85
C GLU A 46 11.22 -2.39 -9.54
N ALA A 47 12.48 -2.84 -9.61
CA ALA A 47 13.63 -1.98 -9.37
C ALA A 47 13.61 -0.80 -10.36
N GLY A 48 13.81 0.40 -9.83
CA GLY A 48 13.81 1.63 -10.60
C GLY A 48 12.44 2.27 -10.82
N SER A 49 11.35 1.56 -10.57
CA SER A 49 9.98 2.11 -10.61
C SER A 49 9.68 2.95 -9.37
N VAL A 50 8.66 3.80 -9.46
CA VAL A 50 8.19 4.57 -8.30
C VAL A 50 7.51 3.65 -7.30
N ARG A 51 7.89 3.75 -6.02
CA ARG A 51 7.15 3.21 -4.88
C ARG A 51 6.57 4.36 -4.06
N LEU A 52 5.37 4.15 -3.52
CA LEU A 52 4.79 5.02 -2.50
C LEU A 52 5.11 4.45 -1.13
N VAL A 53 5.43 5.33 -0.18
CA VAL A 53 5.59 5.02 1.24
C VAL A 53 4.59 5.86 2.02
N LEU A 54 3.79 5.22 2.87
CA LEU A 54 2.79 5.92 3.69
C LEU A 54 2.49 5.19 5.00
N ALA A 55 1.99 5.91 6.00
CA ALA A 55 1.50 5.33 7.23
C ALA A 55 0.04 4.86 7.06
N TYR A 56 -0.20 3.56 7.22
CA TYR A 56 -1.53 2.99 7.03
C TYR A 56 -2.07 2.38 8.33
N LEU A 57 -3.32 2.69 8.63
CA LEU A 57 -4.09 2.11 9.72
C LEU A 57 -5.21 1.25 9.08
N PRO A 58 -5.06 -0.09 9.06
CA PRO A 58 -5.98 -0.98 8.33
C PRO A 58 -7.40 -1.10 8.90
N PHE A 59 -7.64 -0.57 10.11
CA PHE A 59 -8.92 -0.69 10.79
C PHE A 59 -9.53 0.69 11.01
N GLY A 60 -10.83 0.81 10.77
CA GLY A 60 -11.57 2.07 11.02
C GLY A 60 -11.73 2.41 12.50
N GLU A 61 -11.39 1.50 13.41
CA GLU A 61 -11.46 1.69 14.86
C GLU A 61 -10.14 1.27 15.53
N LEU A 62 -9.76 2.02 16.57
CA LEU A 62 -8.58 1.72 17.38
C LEU A 62 -8.84 0.52 18.29
N GLN A 63 -8.13 -0.57 18.01
CA GLN A 63 -8.11 -1.80 18.80
C GLN A 63 -6.67 -2.27 19.03
N ARG A 64 -6.47 -3.34 19.80
CA ARG A 64 -5.12 -3.81 20.21
C ARG A 64 -4.20 -4.11 19.03
N ASP A 65 -4.76 -4.61 17.93
CA ASP A 65 -4.01 -4.96 16.73
C ASP A 65 -4.06 -3.86 15.65
N ALA A 66 -4.70 -2.72 15.93
CA ALA A 66 -4.76 -1.57 15.02
C ALA A 66 -3.50 -0.72 15.12
N GLU A 67 -2.36 -1.35 14.84
CA GLU A 67 -1.10 -0.64 14.72
C GLU A 67 -1.08 0.16 13.41
N THR A 68 -0.63 1.41 13.50
CA THR A 68 -0.31 2.21 12.32
C THR A 68 1.13 1.93 11.94
N GLY A 69 1.36 1.46 10.72
CA GLY A 69 2.69 1.10 10.24
C GLY A 69 2.95 1.55 8.81
N PRO A 70 4.22 1.59 8.39
CA PRO A 70 4.55 1.90 7.01
C PRO A 70 4.08 0.76 6.11
N ILE A 71 3.45 1.13 4.99
CA ILE A 71 3.20 0.22 3.88
C ILE A 71 3.82 0.77 2.61
N PHE A 72 3.91 -0.09 1.59
CA PHE A 72 4.44 0.26 0.29
C PHE A 72 3.44 -0.06 -0.81
N LEU A 73 3.31 0.83 -1.79
CA LEU A 73 2.46 0.64 -2.97
C LEU A 73 3.27 0.87 -4.25
N CYS A 74 2.88 0.21 -5.33
CA CYS A 74 3.35 0.58 -6.66
C CYS A 74 2.88 2.02 -6.98
N GLY A 75 3.82 2.88 -7.40
CA GLY A 75 3.49 4.23 -7.86
C GLY A 75 2.78 4.26 -9.20
N ASN A 76 2.97 3.22 -10.02
CA ASN A 76 2.18 2.95 -11.23
C ASN A 76 1.00 2.03 -10.90
N ASP A 77 0.07 1.95 -11.84
CA ASP A 77 -1.05 1.01 -11.80
C ASP A 77 -0.61 -0.43 -11.54
N CYS A 78 -1.37 -1.09 -10.66
CA CYS A 78 -1.32 -2.52 -10.42
C CYS A 78 -2.69 -2.98 -9.92
N GLU A 79 -2.97 -4.27 -10.11
CA GLU A 79 -4.26 -4.87 -9.76
C GLU A 79 -4.21 -5.50 -8.35
N ALA A 80 -5.20 -5.18 -7.54
CA ALA A 80 -5.36 -5.75 -6.21
C ALA A 80 -5.57 -7.26 -6.29
N VAL A 81 -4.84 -8.01 -5.46
CA VAL A 81 -5.10 -9.44 -5.31
C VAL A 81 -6.34 -9.62 -4.45
N VAL A 82 -7.38 -10.21 -5.05
CA VAL A 82 -8.60 -10.63 -4.35
C VAL A 82 -8.70 -12.14 -4.42
N SER A 83 -8.66 -12.78 -3.26
CA SER A 83 -8.81 -14.22 -3.17
C SER A 83 -10.29 -14.59 -3.00
N SER A 84 -10.78 -15.42 -3.92
CA SER A 84 -12.16 -15.94 -3.97
C SER A 84 -12.36 -17.18 -3.12
#